data_AF-A0A356E9C0-F1
#
_entry.id   AF-A0A356E9C0-F1
#
_cell.length_a   1.000
_cell.length_b   1.000
_cell.length_c   1.000
_cell.angle_alpha   90.00
_cell.angle_beta   90.00
_cell.angle_gamma   90.00
#
_symmetry.space_group_name_H-M   'P 1'
#
loop_
_entity.id
_entity.type
_entity.pdbx_description
1 polymer ?
#
loop_
_entity_poly.entity_id
_entity_poly.type
_entity_poly.pdbx_seq_one_letter_code
_entity_poly.pdbx_strand_id
1 'polypeptide(L)'
;MNKVITILFLFLAIPMSYGMTCISDKENSVIIEQINSLNENYGNVPNMADCKKTSALNTLVCSDPKLRNALWLLSMGSVYAYENATHTPVPNHSTYNNDYMLRLNNMIIKESDKSAALRKLCFIVKNDTLNYIGSFGVDEPAYIDISDGSHLFFLQENNSGIVLQNEHKNIYLGVSCDVADSTGKKGRWYKDKDKYIVELNGEKYSFNRNNNGFKLNCEKP
;
A
#
# COMPACT_ATOMS: atom_id res chain seq x y z
N MET A 1 -60.81 4.49 -5.18
CA MET A 1 -59.66 5.38 -5.42
C MET A 1 -58.45 4.82 -4.68
N ASN A 2 -57.65 3.97 -5.34
CA ASN A 2 -56.46 3.38 -4.74
C ASN A 2 -55.26 4.27 -5.04
N LYS A 3 -54.71 4.90 -4.01
CA LYS A 3 -53.43 5.61 -4.07
C LYS A 3 -52.31 4.56 -4.07
N VAL A 4 -51.73 4.28 -5.22
CA VAL A 4 -50.47 3.52 -5.31
C VAL A 4 -49.36 4.50 -4.94
N ILE A 5 -48.77 4.31 -3.76
CA ILE A 5 -47.56 5.02 -3.35
C ILE A 5 -46.39 4.26 -3.97
N THR A 6 -45.89 4.76 -5.10
CA THR A 6 -44.66 4.25 -5.71
C THR A 6 -43.47 4.79 -4.93
N ILE A 7 -42.92 4.00 -4.01
CA ILE A 7 -41.65 4.31 -3.34
C ILE A 7 -40.54 4.03 -4.36
N LEU A 8 -40.02 5.09 -4.95
CA LEU A 8 -38.85 5.05 -5.84
C LEU A 8 -37.60 4.88 -4.95
N PHE A 9 -37.10 3.65 -4.83
CA PHE A 9 -35.77 3.38 -4.26
C PHE A 9 -34.72 3.91 -5.26
N LEU A 10 -34.33 5.17 -5.10
CA LEU A 10 -33.07 5.67 -5.65
C LEU A 10 -31.94 4.96 -4.90
N PHE A 11 -31.46 3.85 -5.48
CA PHE A 11 -30.10 3.39 -5.23
C PHE A 11 -29.16 4.46 -5.78
N LEU A 12 -28.87 5.47 -4.95
CA LEU A 12 -27.64 6.23 -5.10
C LEU A 12 -26.53 5.20 -5.03
N ALA A 13 -26.03 4.78 -6.19
CA ALA A 13 -24.71 4.21 -6.30
C ALA A 13 -23.77 5.33 -5.85
N ILE A 14 -23.56 5.43 -4.54
CA ILE A 14 -22.45 6.21 -3.99
C ILE A 14 -21.25 5.56 -4.67
N PRO A 15 -20.52 6.26 -5.55
CA PRO A 15 -19.23 5.75 -5.95
C PRO A 15 -18.44 5.68 -4.66
N MET A 16 -18.24 4.47 -4.14
CA MET A 16 -17.28 4.21 -3.07
C MET A 16 -15.88 4.45 -3.64
N SER A 17 -15.59 5.70 -3.99
CA SER A 17 -14.26 6.24 -4.15
C SER A 17 -13.73 6.49 -2.75
N TYR A 18 -13.62 5.44 -1.94
CA TYR A 18 -12.68 5.44 -0.84
C TYR A 18 -11.31 5.38 -1.50
N GLY A 19 -10.77 6.56 -1.80
CA GLY A 19 -9.49 6.72 -2.46
C GLY A 19 -8.42 6.05 -1.61
N MET A 20 -8.06 4.83 -1.99
CA MET A 20 -6.99 4.09 -1.35
C MET A 20 -5.69 4.86 -1.59
N THR A 21 -5.11 5.38 -0.52
CA THR A 21 -3.80 6.06 -0.60
C THR A 21 -2.70 5.01 -0.49
N CYS A 22 -1.72 5.07 -1.38
CA CYS A 22 -0.56 4.19 -1.42
C CYS A 22 0.15 4.08 -0.05
N ILE A 23 0.39 5.25 0.54
CA ILE A 23 1.00 5.45 1.85
C ILE A 23 -0.04 6.15 2.72
N SER A 24 -0.30 5.62 3.90
CA SER A 24 -1.21 6.21 4.89
C SER A 24 -0.59 7.44 5.57
N ASP A 25 -1.39 8.22 6.30
CA ASP A 25 -0.88 9.35 7.08
C ASP A 25 0.08 8.94 8.21
N LYS A 26 -0.20 7.79 8.85
CA LYS A 26 0.68 7.22 9.88
C LYS A 26 2.03 6.84 9.29
N GLU A 27 2.02 6.12 8.16
CA GLU A 27 3.24 5.72 7.46
C GLU A 27 4.04 6.93 6.97
N ASN A 28 3.35 7.92 6.38
CA ASN A 28 4.00 9.13 5.89
C ASN A 28 4.63 9.97 7.02
N SER A 29 4.02 9.99 8.22
CA SER A 29 4.62 10.67 9.38
C SER A 29 5.97 10.07 9.76
N VAL A 30 6.07 8.73 9.80
CA VAL A 30 7.33 8.03 10.08
C VAL A 30 8.34 8.27 8.94
N ILE A 31 7.89 8.23 7.68
CA ILE A 31 8.76 8.52 6.52
C ILE A 31 9.36 9.92 6.62
N ILE A 32 8.57 10.93 6.97
CA ILE A 32 9.05 12.32 7.12
C ILE A 32 10.07 12.43 8.25
N GLU A 33 9.86 11.76 9.38
CA GLU A 33 10.84 11.72 10.48
C GLU A 33 12.19 11.16 10.02
N GLN A 34 12.16 10.06 9.27
CA GLN A 34 13.37 9.44 8.72
C GLN A 34 14.05 10.32 7.67
N ILE A 35 13.29 10.98 6.79
CA ILE A 35 13.83 11.98 5.85
C ILE A 35 14.54 13.08 6.63
N ASN A 36 13.90 13.67 7.65
CA ASN A 36 14.49 14.74 8.44
C ASN A 36 15.79 14.30 9.12
N SER A 37 15.85 13.07 9.64
CA SER A 37 17.05 12.50 10.24
C SER A 37 18.20 12.35 9.23
N LEU A 38 17.92 11.92 7.99
CA LEU A 38 18.94 11.78 6.95
C LEU A 38 19.34 13.10 6.30
N ASN A 39 18.44 14.10 6.34
CA ASN A 39 18.59 15.34 5.57
C ASN A 39 19.84 16.15 5.96
N GLU A 40 20.31 16.00 7.19
CA GLU A 40 21.55 16.63 7.67
C GLU A 40 22.78 16.24 6.81
N ASN A 41 22.87 14.97 6.42
CA ASN A 41 24.04 14.44 5.70
C ASN A 41 23.75 14.10 4.23
N TYR A 42 22.48 13.80 3.90
CA TYR A 42 22.08 13.29 2.58
C TYR A 42 20.99 14.16 1.91
N GLY A 43 20.74 15.37 2.41
CA GLY A 43 19.74 16.29 1.84
C GLY A 43 20.02 16.72 0.39
N ASN A 44 21.26 16.55 -0.09
CA ASN A 44 21.66 16.79 -1.47
C ASN A 44 21.31 15.62 -2.42
N VAL A 45 20.90 14.46 -1.92
CA VAL A 45 20.48 13.32 -2.73
C VAL A 45 19.11 13.64 -3.34
N PRO A 46 19.00 13.71 -4.68
CA PRO A 46 17.74 14.04 -5.32
C PRO A 46 16.74 12.91 -5.17
N ASN A 47 15.46 13.26 -5.13
CA ASN A 47 14.38 12.29 -5.25
C ASN A 47 14.42 11.65 -6.65
N MET A 48 14.42 10.31 -6.70
CA MET A 48 14.36 9.55 -7.94
C MET A 48 13.12 9.87 -8.80
N ALA A 49 12.02 10.34 -8.19
CA ALA A 49 10.86 10.87 -8.89
C ALA A 49 11.02 12.39 -9.14
N ASP A 50 11.71 12.74 -10.23
CA ASP A 50 11.86 14.13 -10.66
C ASP A 50 10.61 14.60 -11.43
N CYS A 51 9.70 15.26 -10.73
CA CYS A 51 8.43 15.74 -11.28
C CYS A 51 8.54 16.86 -12.34
N LYS A 52 9.75 17.32 -12.65
CA LYS A 52 10.00 18.21 -13.79
C LYS A 52 10.23 17.43 -15.10
N LYS A 53 10.47 16.12 -15.02
CA LYS A 53 10.72 15.23 -16.17
C LYS A 53 9.51 14.34 -16.44
N THR A 54 9.30 14.03 -17.71
CA THR A 54 8.29 13.03 -18.11
C THR A 54 8.90 11.63 -18.03
N SER A 55 8.27 10.75 -17.25
CA SER A 55 8.57 9.31 -17.18
C SER A 55 7.34 8.55 -16.71
N ALA A 56 7.31 7.23 -16.93
CA ALA A 56 6.20 6.40 -16.49
C ALA A 56 6.02 6.45 -14.96
N LEU A 57 7.13 6.45 -14.21
CA LEU A 57 7.15 6.64 -12.76
C LEU A 57 6.52 7.98 -12.36
N ASN A 58 6.97 9.08 -12.97
CA ASN A 58 6.51 10.42 -12.59
C ASN A 58 5.02 10.62 -12.86
N THR A 59 4.47 9.99 -13.91
CA THR A 59 3.03 10.03 -14.22
C THR A 59 2.15 9.40 -13.12
N LEU A 60 2.69 8.49 -12.31
CA LEU A 60 1.98 7.88 -11.20
C LEU A 60 2.28 8.55 -9.85
N VAL A 61 3.50 9.05 -9.66
CA VAL A 61 3.98 9.54 -8.35
C VAL A 61 3.69 11.01 -8.11
N CYS A 62 3.79 11.86 -9.13
CA CYS A 62 3.93 13.30 -8.90
C CYS A 62 2.71 14.01 -8.32
N SER A 63 1.53 13.40 -8.44
CA SER A 63 0.30 13.86 -7.79
C SER A 63 0.11 13.34 -6.37
N ASP A 64 0.91 12.37 -5.92
CA ASP A 64 0.84 11.78 -4.58
C ASP A 64 2.09 12.20 -3.77
N PRO A 65 1.98 13.23 -2.91
CA PRO A 65 3.11 13.70 -2.12
C PRO A 65 3.63 12.64 -1.14
N LYS A 66 2.78 11.74 -0.64
CA LYS A 66 3.20 10.70 0.34
C LYS A 66 4.03 9.62 -0.34
N LEU A 67 3.60 9.18 -1.53
CA LEU A 67 4.39 8.26 -2.35
C LEU A 67 5.71 8.90 -2.80
N ARG A 68 5.69 10.20 -3.13
CA ARG A 68 6.90 10.94 -3.46
C ARG A 68 7.87 11.02 -2.28
N ASN A 69 7.37 11.21 -1.05
CA ASN A 69 8.21 11.20 0.15
C ASN A 69 8.85 9.82 0.37
N ALA A 70 8.08 8.73 0.22
CA ALA A 70 8.62 7.37 0.33
C ALA A 70 9.78 7.13 -0.66
N LEU A 71 9.61 7.54 -1.92
CA LEU A 71 10.68 7.45 -2.93
C LEU A 71 11.88 8.36 -2.60
N TRP A 72 11.67 9.51 -1.97
CA TRP A 72 12.78 10.35 -1.53
C TRP A 72 13.59 9.67 -0.43
N LEU A 73 12.90 9.11 0.56
CA LEU A 73 13.52 8.36 1.64
C LEU A 73 14.34 7.18 1.08
N LEU A 74 13.78 6.41 0.15
CA LEU A 74 14.52 5.35 -0.52
C LEU A 74 15.74 5.86 -1.29
N SER A 75 15.65 7.05 -1.89
CA SER A 75 16.77 7.67 -2.60
C SER A 75 17.92 8.02 -1.65
N MET A 76 17.60 8.61 -0.49
CA MET A 76 18.59 8.98 0.53
C MET A 76 19.14 7.74 1.24
N GLY A 77 18.25 6.81 1.60
CA GLY A 77 18.55 5.59 2.32
C GLY A 77 19.46 4.64 1.54
N SER A 78 19.32 4.57 0.22
CA SER A 78 20.20 3.76 -0.64
C SER A 78 21.64 4.26 -0.67
N VAL A 79 21.84 5.58 -0.69
CA VAL A 79 23.15 6.23 -0.61
C VAL A 79 23.74 6.00 0.78
N TYR A 80 22.99 6.33 1.83
CA TYR A 80 23.38 6.10 3.22
C TYR A 80 23.83 4.66 3.48
N ALA A 81 23.02 3.68 3.05
CA ALA A 81 23.33 2.27 3.24
C ALA A 81 24.63 1.85 2.54
N TYR A 82 24.84 2.33 1.32
CA TYR A 82 26.07 2.04 0.57
C TYR A 82 27.30 2.68 1.21
N GLU A 83 27.25 3.98 1.52
CA GLU A 83 28.39 4.69 2.08
C GLU A 83 28.77 4.13 3.46
N ASN A 84 27.79 3.74 4.27
CA ASN A 84 28.06 3.08 5.55
C ASN A 84 28.61 1.67 5.40
N ALA A 85 28.11 0.89 4.44
CA ALA A 85 28.57 -0.49 4.23
C ALA A 85 29.98 -0.54 3.61
N THR A 86 30.30 0.42 2.75
CA THR A 86 31.57 0.44 1.99
C THR A 86 32.59 1.43 2.55
N HIS A 87 32.18 2.29 3.48
CA HIS A 87 32.97 3.44 3.96
C HIS A 87 33.50 4.32 2.82
N THR A 88 32.78 4.36 1.69
CA THR A 88 33.21 5.07 0.47
C THR A 88 32.09 6.01 0.01
N PRO A 89 32.36 7.32 -0.15
CA PRO A 89 31.37 8.26 -0.66
C PRO A 89 30.92 7.91 -2.08
N VAL A 90 29.64 8.08 -2.37
CA VAL A 90 29.10 7.95 -3.72
C VAL A 90 29.60 9.14 -4.56
N PRO A 91 30.28 8.90 -5.70
CA PRO A 91 30.86 9.99 -6.49
C PRO A 91 29.82 10.96 -7.09
N ASN A 92 28.60 10.46 -7.37
CA ASN A 92 27.54 11.26 -7.95
C ASN A 92 26.15 10.81 -7.47
N HIS A 93 25.58 11.56 -6.51
CA HIS A 93 24.24 11.31 -5.98
C HIS A 93 23.14 11.45 -7.05
N SER A 94 23.36 12.25 -8.09
CA SER A 94 22.32 12.53 -9.10
C SER A 94 21.97 11.35 -10.00
N THR A 95 22.89 10.39 -10.15
CA THR A 95 22.71 9.21 -10.99
C THR A 95 22.67 7.91 -10.21
N TYR A 96 22.97 7.94 -8.92
CA TYR A 96 23.11 6.74 -8.09
C TYR A 96 21.84 5.87 -8.08
N ASN A 97 20.67 6.50 -8.03
CA ASN A 97 19.39 5.80 -8.00
C ASN A 97 18.82 5.45 -9.39
N ASN A 98 19.57 5.64 -10.48
CA ASN A 98 19.07 5.45 -11.84
C ASN A 98 18.63 4.02 -12.13
N ASP A 99 19.35 3.01 -11.63
CA ASP A 99 19.02 1.60 -11.89
C ASP A 99 17.70 1.20 -11.23
N TYR A 100 17.49 1.64 -9.99
CA TYR A 100 16.23 1.42 -9.29
C TYR A 100 15.08 2.18 -9.96
N MET A 101 15.30 3.45 -10.32
CA MET A 101 14.34 4.24 -11.10
C MET A 101 13.99 3.56 -12.45
N LEU A 102 14.98 3.01 -13.15
CA LEU A 102 14.78 2.30 -14.41
C LEU A 102 13.97 1.02 -14.21
N ARG A 103 14.24 0.26 -13.15
CA ARG A 103 13.45 -0.93 -12.77
C ARG A 103 11.97 -0.56 -12.54
N LEU A 104 11.70 0.49 -11.79
CA LEU A 104 10.33 0.96 -11.53
C LEU A 104 9.64 1.42 -12.82
N ASN A 105 10.31 2.20 -13.66
CA ASN A 105 9.77 2.62 -14.96
C ASN A 105 9.44 1.42 -15.86
N ASN A 106 10.36 0.46 -15.97
CA ASN A 106 10.17 -0.74 -16.80
C ASN A 106 9.00 -1.60 -16.29
N MET A 107 8.80 -1.70 -14.99
CA MET A 107 7.64 -2.38 -14.40
C MET A 107 6.34 -1.69 -14.80
N ILE A 108 6.28 -0.35 -14.70
CA ILE A 108 5.08 0.43 -15.04
C ILE A 108 4.77 0.34 -16.53
N ILE A 109 5.77 0.46 -17.41
CA ILE A 109 5.58 0.43 -18.87
C ILE A 109 5.04 -0.93 -19.35
N LYS A 110 5.41 -2.02 -18.67
CA LYS A 110 4.93 -3.37 -19.01
C LYS A 110 3.47 -3.61 -18.61
N GLU A 111 2.89 -2.75 -17.77
CA GLU A 111 1.54 -2.91 -17.27
C GLU A 111 0.58 -1.97 -18.02
N SER A 112 -0.34 -2.55 -18.80
CA SER A 112 -1.28 -1.78 -19.60
C SER A 112 -2.35 -1.08 -18.78
N ASP A 113 -2.73 -1.66 -17.63
CA ASP A 113 -3.70 -1.04 -16.72
C ASP A 113 -2.99 -0.11 -15.74
N LYS A 114 -3.25 1.20 -15.87
CA LYS A 114 -2.69 2.24 -14.99
C LYS A 114 -2.97 1.97 -13.50
N SER A 115 -4.13 1.42 -13.17
CA SER A 115 -4.51 1.10 -11.79
C SER A 115 -3.72 -0.11 -11.27
N ALA A 116 -3.49 -1.11 -12.13
CA ALA A 116 -2.62 -2.23 -11.79
C ALA A 116 -1.16 -1.79 -11.62
N ALA A 117 -0.67 -0.91 -12.50
CA ALA A 117 0.67 -0.35 -12.41
C ALA A 117 0.87 0.43 -11.10
N LEU A 118 -0.12 1.24 -10.72
CA LEU A 118 -0.09 1.96 -9.45
C LEU A 118 -0.11 1.02 -8.25
N ARG A 119 -0.95 -0.03 -8.24
CA ARG A 119 -0.95 -1.03 -7.16
C ARG A 119 0.41 -1.71 -7.01
N LYS A 120 1.01 -2.16 -8.11
CA LYS A 120 2.36 -2.77 -8.11
C LYS A 120 3.42 -1.81 -7.60
N LEU A 121 3.42 -0.57 -8.10
CA LEU A 121 4.33 0.48 -7.63
C LEU A 121 4.17 0.70 -6.13
N CYS A 122 2.94 0.80 -5.64
CA CYS A 122 2.64 1.00 -4.23
C CYS A 122 3.14 -0.14 -3.37
N PHE A 123 2.87 -1.38 -3.77
CA PHE A 123 3.36 -2.55 -3.05
C PHE A 123 4.89 -2.54 -2.95
N ILE A 124 5.60 -2.34 -4.06
CA ILE A 124 7.07 -2.32 -4.09
C ILE A 124 7.62 -1.20 -3.22
N VAL A 125 7.17 0.05 -3.44
CA VAL A 125 7.71 1.20 -2.70
C VAL A 125 7.42 1.07 -1.20
N LYS A 126 6.23 0.62 -0.83
CA LYS A 126 5.86 0.42 0.57
C LYS A 126 6.68 -0.69 1.23
N ASN A 127 6.89 -1.81 0.53
CA ASN A 127 7.71 -2.92 1.00
C ASN A 127 9.17 -2.50 1.18
N ASP A 128 9.75 -1.83 0.19
CA ASP A 128 11.14 -1.40 0.24
C ASP A 128 11.35 -0.31 1.30
N THR A 129 10.37 0.59 1.47
CA THR A 129 10.40 1.60 2.54
C THR A 129 10.35 0.94 3.91
N LEU A 130 9.50 -0.06 4.10
CA LEU A 130 9.45 -0.78 5.36
C LEU A 130 10.73 -1.59 5.60
N ASN A 131 11.29 -2.24 4.58
CA ASN A 131 12.57 -2.95 4.70
C ASN A 131 13.71 -2.01 5.12
N TYR A 132 13.66 -0.75 4.67
CA TYR A 132 14.60 0.28 5.09
C TYR A 132 14.39 0.72 6.56
N ILE A 133 13.15 1.01 6.97
CA ILE A 133 12.84 1.55 8.30
C ILE A 133 12.76 0.44 9.38
N GLY A 134 12.54 -0.81 8.98
CA GLY A 134 12.31 -1.97 9.84
C GLY A 134 10.87 -2.08 10.37
N SER A 135 10.24 -0.96 10.74
CA SER A 135 8.82 -0.91 11.15
C SER A 135 8.25 0.51 11.08
N PHE A 136 6.96 0.67 10.76
CA PHE A 136 6.25 1.96 10.84
C PHE A 136 5.76 2.32 12.26
N GLY A 137 6.29 1.68 13.31
CA GLY A 137 6.04 2.07 14.72
C GLY A 137 4.73 1.53 15.33
N VAL A 138 4.92 0.79 16.43
CA VAL A 138 3.99 0.28 17.46
C VAL A 138 2.74 -0.47 16.96
N ASP A 139 2.75 -1.77 17.29
CA ASP A 139 1.75 -2.83 17.07
C ASP A 139 1.58 -3.33 15.63
N GLU A 140 2.26 -4.44 15.40
CA GLU A 140 2.22 -5.36 14.26
C GLU A 140 2.78 -4.80 12.93
N PRO A 141 3.47 -5.64 12.14
CA PRO A 141 3.80 -5.25 10.79
C PRO A 141 2.50 -4.87 10.08
N ALA A 142 2.57 -3.87 9.20
CA ALA A 142 1.50 -3.60 8.25
C ALA A 142 1.17 -4.84 7.41
N TYR A 143 1.96 -5.90 7.50
CA TYR A 143 1.78 -7.18 6.86
C TYR A 143 0.82 -8.11 7.58
N ILE A 144 0.06 -8.81 6.76
CA ILE A 144 -0.57 -10.05 7.18
C ILE A 144 -0.26 -11.11 6.15
N ASP A 145 0.48 -12.11 6.60
CA ASP A 145 0.75 -13.29 5.81
C ASP A 145 -0.47 -14.20 5.79
N ILE A 146 -0.64 -14.89 4.67
CA ILE A 146 -1.40 -16.13 4.66
C ILE A 146 -0.66 -17.11 5.58
N SER A 147 -1.39 -17.92 6.35
CA SER A 147 -0.85 -18.85 7.34
C SER A 147 0.21 -19.84 6.79
N ASP A 148 0.34 -19.96 5.47
CA ASP A 148 1.35 -20.77 4.78
C ASP A 148 2.60 -19.98 4.32
N GLY A 149 2.66 -18.68 4.62
CA GLY A 149 3.76 -17.77 4.27
C GLY A 149 3.86 -17.42 2.78
N SER A 150 2.86 -17.78 1.96
CA SER A 150 2.96 -17.66 0.50
C SER A 150 2.77 -16.24 -0.04
N HIS A 151 2.07 -15.37 0.70
CA HIS A 151 1.68 -14.05 0.21
C HIS A 151 1.62 -12.99 1.31
N LEU A 152 2.26 -11.87 1.02
CA LEU A 152 2.34 -10.68 1.85
C LEU A 152 1.22 -9.69 1.48
N PHE A 153 0.45 -9.24 2.47
CA PHE A 153 -0.57 -8.21 2.29
C PHE A 153 -0.35 -7.04 3.23
N PHE A 154 -0.40 -5.82 2.72
CA PHE A 154 -0.49 -4.63 3.54
C PHE A 154 -1.93 -4.40 4.01
N LEU A 155 -2.13 -4.30 5.32
CA LEU A 155 -3.38 -3.88 5.93
C LEU A 155 -3.46 -2.36 5.96
N GLN A 156 -4.60 -1.84 5.52
CA GLN A 156 -4.99 -0.44 5.70
C GLN A 156 -6.42 -0.36 6.22
N GLU A 157 -6.61 0.31 7.35
CA GLU A 157 -7.94 0.61 7.88
C GLU A 157 -8.58 1.80 7.14
N ASN A 158 -9.91 1.78 7.04
CA ASN A 158 -10.72 2.94 6.69
C ASN A 158 -12.09 2.86 7.38
N ASN A 159 -12.94 3.87 7.15
CA ASN A 159 -14.26 3.95 7.79
C ASN A 159 -15.22 2.79 7.42
N SER A 160 -14.93 2.04 6.37
CA SER A 160 -15.75 0.93 5.86
C SER A 160 -15.21 -0.44 6.25
N GLY A 161 -14.06 -0.51 6.91
CA GLY A 161 -13.42 -1.74 7.35
C GLY A 161 -11.94 -1.74 7.03
N ILE A 162 -11.47 -2.84 6.44
CA ILE A 162 -10.05 -3.09 6.20
C ILE A 162 -9.80 -3.40 4.72
N VAL A 163 -8.68 -2.91 4.21
CA VAL A 163 -8.18 -3.27 2.88
C VAL A 163 -6.88 -4.03 3.05
N LEU A 164 -6.85 -5.26 2.53
CA LEU A 164 -5.63 -6.04 2.36
C LEU A 164 -5.11 -5.80 0.94
N GLN A 165 -3.92 -5.22 0.83
CA GLN A 165 -3.32 -4.85 -0.45
C GLN A 165 -2.12 -5.74 -0.72
N ASN A 166 -2.08 -6.40 -1.88
CA ASN A 166 -0.87 -7.02 -2.37
C ASN A 166 -0.51 -6.48 -3.76
N GLU A 167 0.55 -7.02 -4.34
CA GLU A 167 1.03 -6.61 -5.66
C GLU A 167 -0.03 -6.74 -6.78
N HIS A 168 -0.97 -7.69 -6.66
CA HIS A 168 -1.85 -8.09 -7.75
C HIS A 168 -3.31 -7.66 -7.55
N LYS A 169 -3.79 -7.63 -6.31
CA LYS A 169 -5.18 -7.41 -5.94
C LYS A 169 -5.31 -6.72 -4.58
N ASN A 170 -6.44 -6.04 -4.42
CA ASN A 170 -6.90 -5.61 -3.11
C ASN A 170 -8.06 -6.49 -2.68
N ILE A 171 -8.13 -6.80 -1.39
CA ILE A 171 -9.25 -7.48 -0.77
C ILE A 171 -9.83 -6.53 0.28
N TYR A 172 -11.10 -6.19 0.12
CA TYR A 172 -11.86 -5.30 0.99
C TYR A 172 -12.66 -6.15 1.97
N LEU A 173 -12.37 -6.02 3.25
CA LEU A 173 -13.05 -6.66 4.36
C LEU A 173 -13.99 -5.63 5.02
N GLY A 174 -15.28 -5.74 4.74
CA GLY A 174 -16.28 -4.79 5.24
C GLY A 174 -16.59 -5.00 6.73
N VAL A 175 -16.98 -3.94 7.42
CA VAL A 175 -17.50 -4.02 8.81
C VAL A 175 -18.77 -4.88 8.92
N SER A 176 -19.48 -5.08 7.81
CA SER A 176 -20.63 -5.98 7.67
C SER A 176 -20.24 -7.45 7.42
N CYS A 177 -18.96 -7.79 7.55
CA CYS A 177 -18.42 -9.15 7.36
C CYS A 177 -18.51 -9.68 5.92
N ASP A 178 -18.81 -8.81 4.98
CA ASP A 178 -18.72 -9.05 3.54
C ASP A 178 -17.30 -8.83 3.04
N VAL A 179 -16.97 -9.51 1.94
CA VAL A 179 -15.69 -9.36 1.26
C VAL A 179 -15.94 -9.03 -0.19
N ALA A 180 -15.14 -8.12 -0.74
CA ALA A 180 -14.98 -7.95 -2.17
C ALA A 180 -13.49 -7.89 -2.53
N ASP A 181 -13.10 -8.30 -3.73
CA ASP A 181 -11.77 -7.99 -4.26
C ASP A 181 -11.83 -6.90 -5.34
N SER A 182 -10.66 -6.39 -5.73
CA SER A 182 -10.52 -5.38 -6.78
C SER A 182 -10.99 -5.86 -8.17
N THR A 183 -11.33 -7.14 -8.34
CA THR A 183 -11.91 -7.71 -9.56
C THR A 183 -13.43 -7.87 -9.47
N GLY A 184 -14.04 -7.51 -8.34
CA GLY A 184 -15.47 -7.59 -8.09
C GLY A 184 -15.96 -8.95 -7.58
N LYS A 185 -15.05 -9.89 -7.29
CA LYS A 185 -15.42 -11.15 -6.65
C LYS A 185 -15.86 -10.88 -5.23
N LYS A 186 -16.87 -11.62 -4.76
CA LYS A 186 -17.48 -11.43 -3.45
C LYS A 186 -17.31 -12.64 -2.55
N GLY A 187 -17.49 -12.40 -1.26
CA GLY A 187 -17.25 -13.38 -0.23
C GLY A 187 -17.72 -12.91 1.15
N ARG A 188 -17.21 -13.59 2.17
CA ARG A 188 -17.40 -13.23 3.57
C ARG A 188 -16.10 -13.44 4.34
N TRP A 189 -15.97 -12.78 5.47
CA TRP A 189 -14.84 -12.99 6.35
C TRP A 189 -15.27 -13.07 7.81
N TYR A 190 -14.49 -13.77 8.61
CA TYR A 190 -14.78 -13.99 10.02
C TYR A 190 -13.52 -14.31 10.81
N LYS A 191 -13.58 -14.11 12.12
CA LYS A 191 -12.56 -14.54 13.08
C LYS A 191 -12.68 -16.03 13.34
N ASP A 192 -11.55 -16.73 13.36
CA ASP A 192 -11.44 -18.12 13.79
C ASP A 192 -10.23 -18.24 14.72
N LYS A 193 -10.49 -18.28 16.03
CA LYS A 193 -9.47 -18.26 17.09
C LYS A 193 -8.58 -17.01 17.01
N ASP A 194 -7.28 -17.20 16.79
CA ASP A 194 -6.25 -16.17 16.63
C ASP A 194 -6.02 -15.79 15.17
N LYS A 195 -6.89 -16.21 14.26
CA LYS A 195 -6.80 -15.90 12.83
C LYS A 195 -8.06 -15.19 12.35
N TYR A 196 -7.96 -14.53 11.20
CA TYR A 196 -9.13 -14.17 10.43
C TYR A 196 -9.11 -14.89 9.09
N ILE A 197 -10.30 -15.29 8.67
CA ILE A 197 -10.54 -16.12 7.51
C ILE A 197 -11.28 -15.30 6.49
N VAL A 198 -10.81 -15.32 5.25
CA VAL A 198 -11.47 -14.69 4.11
C VAL A 198 -11.89 -15.80 3.16
N GLU A 199 -13.21 -15.97 3.01
CA GLU A 199 -13.80 -16.86 2.01
C GLU A 199 -14.19 -16.01 0.81
N LEU A 200 -13.44 -16.11 -0.29
CA LEU A 200 -13.60 -15.30 -1.49
C LEU A 200 -13.71 -16.21 -2.71
N ASN A 201 -14.84 -16.15 -3.41
CA ASN A 201 -15.08 -16.96 -4.61
C ASN A 201 -14.83 -18.47 -4.42
N GLY A 202 -15.19 -19.02 -3.26
CA GLY A 202 -14.99 -20.43 -2.90
C GLY A 202 -13.57 -20.79 -2.44
N GLU A 203 -12.61 -19.86 -2.54
CA GLU A 203 -11.28 -20.02 -1.96
C GLU A 203 -11.26 -19.52 -0.51
N LYS A 204 -10.46 -20.16 0.32
CA LYS A 204 -10.32 -19.83 1.74
C LYS A 204 -8.89 -19.37 2.02
N TYR A 205 -8.76 -18.13 2.43
CA TYR A 205 -7.50 -17.53 2.86
C TYR A 205 -7.51 -17.42 4.38
N SER A 206 -6.42 -17.83 5.02
CA SER A 206 -6.26 -17.77 6.46
C SER A 206 -5.13 -16.81 6.79
N PHE A 207 -5.41 -15.78 7.57
CA PHE A 207 -4.47 -14.72 7.86
C PHE A 207 -4.14 -14.68 9.35
N ASN A 208 -2.90 -14.33 9.67
CA ASN A 208 -2.46 -14.20 11.06
C ASN A 208 -3.22 -13.10 11.80
N ARG A 209 -3.23 -13.17 13.14
CA ARG A 209 -3.84 -12.14 13.99
C ARG A 209 -3.33 -10.76 13.60
N ASN A 210 -4.26 -9.83 13.49
CA ASN A 210 -3.94 -8.42 13.53
C ASN A 210 -4.96 -7.68 14.40
N ASN A 211 -4.50 -6.87 15.35
CA ASN A 211 -5.39 -6.20 16.31
C ASN A 211 -6.39 -5.26 15.65
N ASN A 212 -6.06 -4.68 14.50
CA ASN A 212 -6.98 -3.84 13.72
C ASN A 212 -8.10 -4.67 13.08
N GLY A 213 -7.75 -5.81 12.47
CA GLY A 213 -8.69 -6.84 12.01
C GLY A 213 -9.63 -7.32 13.10
N PHE A 214 -9.06 -7.61 14.27
CA PHE A 214 -9.79 -8.24 15.36
C PHE A 214 -10.79 -7.31 16.08
N LYS A 215 -10.62 -5.99 15.96
CA LYS A 215 -11.58 -5.00 16.47
C LYS A 215 -12.95 -5.09 15.78
N LEU A 216 -13.02 -5.62 14.56
CA LEU A 216 -14.28 -5.78 13.84
C LEU A 216 -14.98 -7.06 14.31
N ASN A 217 -16.27 -6.98 14.66
CA ASN A 217 -17.02 -8.09 15.26
C ASN A 217 -17.60 -9.07 14.24
N CYS A 218 -16.74 -9.65 13.40
CA CYS A 218 -17.12 -10.69 12.45
C CYS A 218 -16.84 -12.08 13.03
N GLU A 219 -17.86 -12.68 13.63
CA GLU A 219 -17.76 -14.02 14.23
C GLU A 219 -18.00 -15.12 13.20
N LYS A 220 -17.43 -16.30 13.47
CA LYS A 220 -17.62 -17.48 12.63
C LYS A 220 -19.12 -17.87 12.60
N PRO A 221 -19.72 -18.05 11.42
CA PRO A 221 -21.11 -18.48 11.29
C PRO A 221 -21.34 -19.93 11.73
#